data_AF-A0A928H9Y8-F1
#
_entry.id   AF-A0A928H9Y8-F1
#
_cell.length_a   1.000
_cell.length_b   1.000
_cell.length_c   1.000
_cell.angle_alpha   90.00
_cell.angle_beta   90.00
_cell.angle_gamma   90.00
#
_symmetry.space_group_name_H-M   'P 1'
#
loop_
_entity.id
_entity.type
_entity.pdbx_description
1 polymer ?
#
loop_
_entity_poly.entity_id
_entity_poly.type
_entity_poly.pdbx_seq_one_letter_code
_entity_poly.pdbx_strand_id
1 'polypeptide(L)'
;MKYTYAYKTSDGIRHEDSMNAASREEVFAELRKRGIKAIKVVAADGSKANGEVRGVRKRAVAALVALAAVCAGVVAYFGGTRTATVVAANSAISSPRHQIYGDPAIMEPIERGDFGGILPREGDKMLAIFAQPGKLMCAKGVNPRRLNQKLFPSSADNGRAACPQAAERRVGDNAPYQNAAQVFEAYAKKELGADKDIQIAADDSREVRELKQIVNGMREEMREYLANGNGTPRSYWRRLNERTLSEMQIYERTRRELEKETRPEIWEQKNESLRILGLRTIPAPNE
;
A
#
# COMPACT_ATOMS: atom_id res chain seq x y z
N MET A 1 52.68 9.03 39.74
CA MET A 1 52.89 8.84 38.28
C MET A 1 52.59 10.14 37.57
N LYS A 2 53.32 10.46 36.48
CA LYS A 2 53.07 11.68 35.70
C LYS A 2 51.98 11.40 34.67
N TYR A 3 50.96 12.24 34.62
CA TYR A 3 49.87 12.18 33.65
C TYR A 3 49.86 13.45 32.80
N THR A 4 49.75 13.27 31.50
CA THR A 4 49.52 14.37 30.56
C THR A 4 48.04 14.43 30.25
N TYR A 5 47.46 15.63 30.34
CA TYR A 5 46.06 15.86 30.07
C TYR A 5 45.85 16.99 29.07
N ALA A 6 44.81 16.87 28.27
CA ALA A 6 44.39 17.88 27.30
C ALA A 6 43.00 18.40 27.64
N TYR A 7 42.82 19.71 27.62
CA TYR A 7 41.53 20.37 27.85
C TYR A 7 41.31 21.53 26.87
N LYS A 8 40.08 22.04 26.82
CA LYS A 8 39.69 23.16 25.96
C LYS A 8 39.15 24.28 26.84
N THR A 9 39.63 25.51 26.64
CA THR A 9 39.08 26.69 27.29
C THR A 9 37.75 27.09 26.63
N SER A 10 36.98 28.00 27.26
CA SER A 10 35.73 28.53 26.70
C SER A 10 35.92 29.12 25.31
N ASP A 11 37.09 29.70 25.05
CA ASP A 11 37.46 30.34 23.79
C ASP A 11 37.81 29.31 22.70
N GLY A 12 37.75 28.02 23.05
CA GLY A 12 37.91 26.92 22.11
C GLY A 12 39.37 26.53 21.83
N ILE A 13 40.33 27.10 22.57
CA ILE A 13 41.75 26.80 22.40
C ILE A 13 42.08 25.53 23.20
N ARG A 14 42.85 24.63 22.59
CA ARG A 14 43.29 23.38 23.22
C ARG A 14 44.61 23.60 23.95
N HIS A 15 44.65 23.20 25.22
CA HIS A 15 45.84 23.22 26.05
C HIS A 15 46.21 21.80 26.46
N GLU A 16 47.50 21.53 26.53
CA GLU A 16 48.06 20.28 27.04
C GLU A 16 49.01 20.59 28.19
N ASP A 17 48.85 19.90 29.30
CA ASP A 17 49.64 20.10 30.51
C ASP A 17 49.82 18.75 31.24
N SER A 18 50.64 18.72 32.28
CA SER A 18 50.95 17.49 33.01
C SER A 18 50.97 17.68 34.53
N MET A 19 50.49 16.67 35.26
CA MET A 19 50.50 16.65 36.72
C MET A 19 50.86 15.27 37.26
N ASN A 20 51.36 15.24 38.50
CA ASN A 20 51.67 14.01 39.20
C ASN A 20 50.49 13.60 40.08
N ALA A 21 49.99 12.38 39.89
CA ALA A 21 48.91 11.80 40.71
C ALA A 21 49.17 10.31 40.94
N ALA A 22 48.46 9.70 41.90
CA ALA A 22 48.53 8.26 42.14
C ALA A 22 47.71 7.48 41.09
N SER A 23 46.59 8.04 40.61
CA SER A 23 45.69 7.39 39.65
C SER A 23 45.12 8.37 38.60
N ARG A 24 44.54 7.84 37.52
CA ARG A 24 43.89 8.64 36.47
C ARG A 24 42.62 9.32 36.98
N GLU A 25 41.89 8.66 37.87
CA GLU A 25 40.65 9.15 38.48
C GLU A 25 40.92 10.38 39.36
N GLU A 26 42.04 10.36 40.07
CA GLU A 26 42.50 11.49 40.89
C GLU A 26 42.80 12.73 40.04
N VAL A 27 43.43 12.56 38.87
CA VAL A 27 43.64 13.65 37.90
C VAL A 27 42.31 14.26 37.46
N PHE A 28 41.30 13.43 37.16
CA PHE A 28 39.97 13.95 36.79
C PHE A 28 39.29 14.69 37.96
N ALA A 29 39.42 14.20 39.18
CA ALA A 29 38.85 14.83 40.36
C ALA A 29 39.48 16.21 40.62
N GLU A 30 40.80 16.32 40.48
CA GLU A 30 41.52 17.58 40.69
C GLU A 30 41.21 18.61 39.60
N LEU A 31 41.14 18.18 38.33
CA LEU A 31 40.77 19.07 37.23
C LEU A 31 39.33 19.60 37.37
N ARG A 32 38.39 18.77 37.84
CA ARG A 32 37.02 19.22 38.14
C ARG A 32 36.98 20.26 39.26
N LYS A 33 37.80 20.12 40.31
CA LYS A 33 37.91 21.15 41.38
C LYS A 33 38.38 22.49 40.81
N ARG A 34 39.21 22.48 39.77
CA ARG A 34 39.67 23.67 39.05
C ARG A 34 38.69 24.18 37.98
N GLY A 35 37.52 23.55 37.84
CA GLY A 35 36.53 23.89 36.81
C GLY A 35 36.92 23.47 35.39
N ILE A 36 37.96 22.65 35.23
CA ILE A 36 38.49 22.22 33.94
C ILE A 36 37.91 20.85 33.57
N LYS A 37 37.29 20.76 32.39
CA LYS A 37 36.82 19.49 31.82
C LYS A 37 37.86 18.92 30.85
N ALA A 38 38.65 17.95 31.32
CA ALA A 38 39.63 17.28 30.47
C ALA A 38 38.97 16.43 29.37
N ILE A 39 39.53 16.51 28.16
CA ILE A 39 39.16 15.69 26.99
C ILE A 39 39.87 14.34 27.06
N LYS A 40 41.15 14.36 27.44
CA LYS A 40 42.00 13.18 27.47
C LYS A 40 42.98 13.29 28.63
N VAL A 41 43.20 12.19 29.34
CA VAL A 41 44.25 12.03 30.35
C VAL A 41 44.98 10.73 30.03
N VAL A 42 46.30 10.78 29.92
CA VAL A 42 47.17 9.63 29.57
C VAL A 42 48.36 9.62 30.53
N ALA A 43 48.72 8.45 31.04
CA ALA A 43 49.96 8.30 31.79
C ALA A 43 51.17 8.50 30.87
N ALA A 44 52.19 9.20 31.35
CA ALA A 44 53.38 9.56 30.57
C ALA A 44 54.22 8.33 30.15
N ASP A 45 54.03 7.20 30.82
CA ASP A 45 54.66 5.91 30.50
C ASP A 45 53.96 5.16 29.34
N GLY A 46 52.89 5.72 28.77
CA GLY A 46 52.13 5.12 27.68
C GLY A 46 51.31 3.89 28.09
N SER A 47 51.28 3.55 29.38
CA SER A 47 50.57 2.39 29.88
C SER A 47 49.07 2.70 29.92
N LYS A 48 48.33 2.14 28.95
CA LYS A 48 46.86 2.07 29.03
C LYS A 48 46.51 0.94 30.00
N ALA A 49 46.64 1.19 31.30
CA ALA A 49 46.28 0.23 32.32
C ALA A 49 44.75 0.01 32.33
N ASN A 50 44.38 -1.27 32.17
CA ASN A 50 43.12 -1.94 32.48
C ASN A 50 41.89 -1.68 31.59
N GLY A 51 41.70 -2.61 30.63
CA GLY A 51 40.45 -2.82 29.90
C GLY A 51 40.62 -3.65 28.62
N GLU A 52 41.41 -4.72 28.65
CA GLU A 52 41.64 -5.58 27.48
C GLU A 52 40.47 -6.57 27.30
N VAL A 53 39.69 -6.43 26.21
CA VAL A 53 38.99 -7.57 25.60
C VAL A 53 39.38 -7.63 24.13
N ARG A 54 40.24 -8.60 23.85
CA ARG A 54 40.87 -8.97 22.57
C ARG A 54 39.91 -8.95 21.37
N GLY A 55 40.35 -8.25 20.32
CA GLY A 55 39.64 -7.98 19.07
C GLY A 55 39.52 -9.13 18.04
N VAL A 56 39.48 -10.40 18.46
CA VAL A 56 39.19 -11.50 17.52
C VAL A 56 37.68 -11.76 17.40
N ARG A 57 36.93 -11.66 18.52
CA ARG A 57 35.46 -11.82 18.49
C ARG A 57 34.75 -10.69 17.75
N LYS A 58 35.28 -9.46 17.75
CA LYS A 58 34.67 -8.34 17.00
C LYS A 58 34.75 -8.53 15.49
N ARG A 59 35.80 -9.18 14.97
CA ARG A 59 35.90 -9.47 13.52
C ARG A 59 35.00 -10.62 13.10
N ALA A 60 34.88 -11.66 13.92
CA ALA A 60 33.93 -12.75 13.68
C ALA A 60 32.47 -12.29 13.81
N VAL A 61 32.15 -11.47 14.82
CA VAL A 61 30.81 -10.88 14.97
C VAL A 61 30.55 -9.85 13.88
N ALA A 62 31.50 -9.00 13.50
CA ALA A 62 31.32 -8.09 12.37
C ALA A 62 31.16 -8.84 11.03
N ALA A 63 31.88 -9.95 10.83
CA ALA A 63 31.71 -10.81 9.66
C ALA A 63 30.35 -11.52 9.67
N LEU A 64 29.88 -12.01 10.82
CA LEU A 64 28.53 -12.59 10.97
C LEU A 64 27.42 -11.54 10.79
N VAL A 65 27.60 -10.32 11.30
CA VAL A 65 26.67 -9.21 11.11
C VAL A 65 26.69 -8.74 9.66
N ALA A 66 27.85 -8.68 9.01
CA ALA A 66 27.96 -8.34 7.59
C ALA A 66 27.34 -9.45 6.72
N LEU A 67 27.57 -10.73 7.05
CA LEU A 67 26.95 -11.85 6.35
C LEU A 67 25.43 -11.85 6.56
N ALA A 68 24.94 -11.60 7.77
CA ALA A 68 23.52 -11.48 8.06
C ALA A 68 22.91 -10.26 7.35
N ALA A 69 23.62 -9.13 7.24
CA ALA A 69 23.18 -7.95 6.50
C ALA A 69 23.19 -8.18 4.99
N VAL A 70 24.16 -8.94 4.46
CA VAL A 70 24.20 -9.35 3.05
C VAL A 70 23.11 -10.38 2.77
N CYS A 71 22.87 -11.36 3.64
CA CYS A 71 21.76 -12.30 3.50
C CYS A 71 20.40 -11.59 3.61
N ALA A 72 20.23 -10.65 4.54
CA ALA A 72 19.04 -9.81 4.63
C ALA A 72 18.90 -8.91 3.39
N GLY A 73 20.01 -8.37 2.87
CA GLY A 73 20.06 -7.59 1.64
C GLY A 73 19.72 -8.43 0.40
N VAL A 74 20.18 -9.68 0.31
CA VAL A 74 19.89 -10.64 -0.76
C VAL A 74 18.44 -11.12 -0.66
N VAL A 75 17.92 -11.38 0.55
CA VAL A 75 16.50 -11.68 0.77
C VAL A 75 15.62 -10.45 0.47
N ALA A 76 16.05 -9.23 0.75
CA ALA A 76 15.36 -8.01 0.34
C ALA A 76 15.49 -7.72 -1.17
N TYR A 77 16.61 -8.10 -1.78
CA TYR A 77 16.86 -7.88 -3.21
C TYR A 77 16.12 -8.90 -4.09
N PHE A 78 16.13 -10.18 -3.70
CA PHE A 78 15.44 -11.27 -4.41
C PHE A 78 14.01 -11.51 -3.92
N GLY A 79 13.71 -11.29 -2.63
CA GLY A 79 12.36 -11.43 -2.07
C GLY A 79 11.57 -10.12 -1.94
N GLY A 80 12.23 -8.96 -2.02
CA GLY A 80 11.64 -7.66 -1.70
C GLY A 80 11.27 -6.77 -2.88
N THR A 81 11.15 -7.29 -4.10
CA THR A 81 10.70 -6.46 -5.23
C THR A 81 9.27 -6.69 -5.72
N ARG A 82 8.47 -7.68 -5.24
CA ARG A 82 7.06 -7.76 -5.69
C ARG A 82 5.97 -8.21 -4.71
N THR A 83 6.24 -8.70 -3.51
CA THR A 83 5.15 -9.31 -2.69
C THR A 83 4.99 -8.73 -1.28
N ALA A 84 6.06 -8.42 -0.54
CA ALA A 84 5.91 -8.06 0.88
C ALA A 84 5.47 -6.60 1.14
N THR A 85 5.91 -5.64 0.32
CA THR A 85 5.54 -4.21 0.47
C THR A 85 4.14 -3.88 -0.02
N VAL A 86 3.53 -4.72 -0.87
CA VAL A 86 2.12 -4.55 -1.26
C VAL A 86 1.19 -5.03 -0.15
N VAL A 87 1.61 -6.01 0.67
CA VAL A 87 0.75 -6.58 1.72
C VAL A 87 0.78 -5.74 3.00
N ALA A 88 1.94 -5.20 3.41
CA ALA A 88 2.02 -4.38 4.62
C ALA A 88 1.41 -2.97 4.50
N ALA A 89 1.20 -2.47 3.27
CA ALA A 89 0.45 -1.23 3.02
C ALA A 89 -1.08 -1.45 2.94
N ASN A 90 -1.55 -2.70 2.95
CA ASN A 90 -2.98 -3.05 2.88
C ASN A 90 -3.62 -3.29 4.26
N SER A 91 -2.89 -3.11 5.36
CA SER A 91 -3.31 -3.52 6.70
C SER A 91 -4.19 -2.53 7.48
N ALA A 92 -4.82 -1.50 6.87
CA ALA A 92 -5.55 -0.49 7.65
C ALA A 92 -6.80 0.14 7.03
N ILE A 93 -7.46 -0.50 6.06
CA ILE A 93 -8.87 -0.20 5.78
C ILE A 93 -9.54 -1.54 5.50
N SER A 94 -10.41 -1.98 6.41
CA SER A 94 -11.40 -3.02 6.09
C SER A 94 -12.20 -2.47 4.92
N SER A 95 -11.85 -2.91 3.70
CA SER A 95 -12.52 -2.39 2.54
C SER A 95 -13.93 -2.91 2.55
N PRO A 96 -14.94 -2.05 2.39
CA PRO A 96 -16.34 -2.49 2.34
C PRO A 96 -16.60 -3.42 1.14
N ARG A 97 -15.69 -3.40 0.15
CA ARG A 97 -15.78 -4.09 -1.14
C ARG A 97 -15.41 -5.56 -0.99
N HIS A 98 -16.29 -6.44 -1.47
CA HIS A 98 -16.08 -7.89 -1.51
C HIS A 98 -16.83 -8.50 -2.70
N GLN A 99 -16.52 -9.75 -3.03
CA GLN A 99 -17.27 -10.47 -4.07
C GLN A 99 -18.68 -10.77 -3.59
N ILE A 100 -19.68 -10.51 -4.43
CA ILE A 100 -21.07 -10.90 -4.19
C ILE A 100 -21.31 -12.18 -4.99
N TYR A 101 -21.78 -13.22 -4.32
CA TYR A 101 -22.14 -14.49 -4.93
C TYR A 101 -23.62 -14.75 -4.69
N GLY A 102 -24.34 -15.23 -5.71
CA GLY A 102 -25.78 -15.42 -5.60
C GLY A 102 -26.41 -15.91 -6.90
N ASP A 103 -27.72 -15.71 -7.01
CA ASP A 103 -28.50 -16.12 -8.17
C ASP A 103 -27.99 -15.41 -9.46
N PRO A 104 -27.56 -16.16 -10.51
CA PRO A 104 -27.15 -15.59 -11.78
C PRO A 104 -28.20 -14.66 -12.41
N ALA A 105 -29.51 -14.93 -12.21
CA ALA A 105 -30.59 -14.10 -12.75
C ALA A 105 -30.59 -12.69 -12.14
N ILE A 106 -30.09 -12.54 -10.92
CA ILE A 106 -29.97 -11.28 -10.19
C ILE A 106 -28.59 -10.66 -10.43
N MET A 107 -27.55 -11.48 -10.43
CA MET A 107 -26.17 -11.04 -10.59
C MET A 107 -25.87 -10.56 -12.01
N GLU A 108 -26.38 -11.20 -13.06
CA GLU A 108 -26.07 -10.80 -14.44
C GLU A 108 -26.51 -9.35 -14.78
N PRO A 109 -27.71 -8.87 -14.40
CA PRO A 109 -28.05 -7.45 -14.48
C PRO A 109 -27.08 -6.54 -13.71
N ILE A 110 -26.76 -6.89 -12.45
CA ILE A 110 -25.85 -6.12 -11.59
C ILE A 110 -24.46 -6.00 -12.23
N GLU A 111 -23.93 -7.10 -12.76
CA GLU A 111 -22.62 -7.15 -13.39
C GLU A 111 -22.55 -6.38 -14.71
N ARG A 112 -23.68 -6.29 -15.42
CA ARG A 112 -23.88 -5.41 -16.60
C ARG A 112 -24.18 -3.95 -16.22
N GLY A 113 -24.04 -3.61 -14.93
CA GLY A 113 -24.25 -2.28 -14.39
C GLY A 113 -25.69 -1.77 -14.51
N ASP A 114 -26.66 -2.67 -14.61
CA ASP A 114 -28.07 -2.31 -14.60
C ASP A 114 -28.57 -2.12 -13.17
N PHE A 115 -28.25 -0.95 -12.63
CA PHE A 115 -28.58 -0.59 -11.25
C PHE A 115 -29.90 0.18 -11.12
N GLY A 116 -30.63 0.40 -12.22
CA GLY A 116 -31.77 1.34 -12.27
C GLY A 116 -32.89 1.01 -11.27
N GLY A 117 -33.15 -0.28 -11.04
CA GLY A 117 -34.12 -0.75 -10.04
C GLY A 117 -33.55 -0.98 -8.64
N ILE A 118 -32.23 -0.83 -8.45
CA ILE A 118 -31.53 -1.20 -7.22
C ILE A 118 -31.03 0.03 -6.47
N LEU A 119 -30.42 0.96 -7.20
CA LEU A 119 -29.75 2.14 -6.66
C LEU A 119 -30.43 3.39 -7.22
N PRO A 120 -31.11 4.19 -6.37
CA PRO A 120 -31.93 5.29 -6.85
C PRO A 120 -31.09 6.45 -7.38
N ARG A 121 -29.88 6.66 -6.86
CA ARG A 121 -29.06 7.83 -7.15
C ARG A 121 -27.91 7.50 -8.08
N GLU A 122 -27.59 8.41 -8.99
CA GLU A 122 -26.56 8.19 -10.00
C GLU A 122 -25.16 8.01 -9.40
N GLY A 123 -24.86 8.70 -8.29
CA GLY A 123 -23.59 8.49 -7.60
C GLY A 123 -23.45 7.15 -6.92
N ASP A 124 -24.55 6.59 -6.40
CA ASP A 124 -24.56 5.24 -5.82
C ASP A 124 -24.27 4.20 -6.91
N LYS A 125 -24.89 4.35 -8.09
CA LYS A 125 -24.62 3.51 -9.27
C LYS A 125 -23.15 3.58 -9.69
N MET A 126 -22.55 4.77 -9.65
CA MET A 126 -21.14 4.95 -9.98
C MET A 126 -20.20 4.31 -8.96
N LEU A 127 -20.51 4.37 -7.66
CA LEU A 127 -19.76 3.63 -6.64
C LEU A 127 -19.91 2.12 -6.84
N ALA A 128 -21.12 1.66 -7.18
CA ALA A 128 -21.40 0.26 -7.41
C ALA A 128 -20.51 -0.34 -8.50
N ILE A 129 -20.08 0.42 -9.53
CA ILE A 129 -19.13 -0.06 -10.54
C ILE A 129 -17.87 -0.70 -9.94
N PHE A 130 -17.44 -0.22 -8.77
CA PHE A 130 -16.24 -0.69 -8.06
C PHE A 130 -16.54 -1.63 -6.89
N ALA A 131 -17.80 -1.97 -6.62
CA ALA A 131 -18.19 -2.70 -5.41
C ALA A 131 -17.53 -4.08 -5.29
N GLN A 132 -17.23 -4.73 -6.42
CA GLN A 132 -16.53 -6.01 -6.44
C GLN A 132 -15.03 -5.82 -6.76
N PRO A 133 -14.12 -6.23 -5.86
CA PRO A 133 -12.68 -6.14 -6.12
C PRO A 133 -12.26 -6.87 -7.40
N GLY A 134 -11.38 -6.25 -8.19
CA GLY A 134 -10.86 -6.86 -9.42
C GLY A 134 -11.90 -7.08 -10.54
N LYS A 135 -13.10 -6.51 -10.43
CA LYS A 135 -14.14 -6.55 -11.46
C LYS A 135 -14.81 -5.19 -11.59
N LEU A 136 -14.83 -4.64 -12.80
CA LEU A 136 -15.61 -3.45 -13.11
C LEU A 136 -17.01 -3.88 -13.54
N MET A 137 -18.01 -3.53 -12.74
CA MET A 137 -19.41 -3.76 -13.11
C MET A 137 -19.79 -2.69 -14.13
N CYS A 138 -19.77 -3.05 -15.41
CA CYS A 138 -19.83 -2.09 -16.50
C CYS A 138 -21.28 -1.81 -16.88
N ALA A 139 -21.76 -0.61 -16.58
CA ALA A 139 -22.96 -0.05 -17.21
C ALA A 139 -22.84 -0.17 -18.74
N LYS A 140 -23.91 -0.65 -19.40
CA LYS A 140 -24.03 -0.69 -20.88
C LYS A 140 -23.29 0.48 -21.54
N GLY A 141 -22.20 0.18 -22.25
CA GLY A 141 -21.47 1.15 -23.08
C GLY A 141 -20.13 1.66 -22.54
N VAL A 142 -19.71 1.32 -21.31
CA VAL A 142 -18.40 1.72 -20.79
C VAL A 142 -17.37 0.61 -21.05
N ASN A 143 -16.55 0.77 -22.10
CA ASN A 143 -15.45 -0.15 -22.36
C ASN A 143 -14.26 0.18 -21.43
N PRO A 144 -13.85 -0.73 -20.53
CA PRO A 144 -12.77 -0.48 -19.56
C PRO A 144 -11.39 -0.28 -20.22
N ARG A 145 -11.16 -0.78 -21.43
CA ARG A 145 -9.94 -0.44 -22.21
C ARG A 145 -9.96 1.01 -22.69
N ARG A 146 -11.13 1.58 -23.02
CA ARG A 146 -11.26 3.00 -23.40
C ARG A 146 -11.15 3.95 -22.21
N LEU A 147 -11.50 3.51 -21.00
CA LEU A 147 -11.22 4.23 -19.74
C LEU A 147 -9.71 4.50 -19.61
N ASN A 148 -8.89 3.47 -19.84
CA ASN A 148 -7.45 3.55 -19.68
C ASN A 148 -6.76 4.32 -20.83
N GLN A 149 -7.18 4.10 -22.07
CA GLN A 149 -6.55 4.72 -23.26
C GLN A 149 -6.73 6.25 -23.33
N LYS A 150 -7.79 6.80 -22.73
CA LYS A 150 -8.01 8.26 -22.63
C LYS A 150 -7.39 8.92 -21.40
N LEU A 151 -7.15 8.16 -20.33
CA LEU A 151 -6.54 8.68 -19.09
C LEU A 151 -5.01 8.52 -19.06
N PHE A 152 -4.48 7.53 -19.79
CA PHE A 152 -3.05 7.24 -19.90
C PHE A 152 -2.70 6.74 -21.31
N PRO A 153 -2.38 7.63 -22.26
CA PRO A 153 -1.88 7.20 -23.56
C PRO A 153 -0.46 6.65 -23.39
N SER A 154 -0.32 5.34 -23.16
CA SER A 154 0.99 4.69 -23.31
C SER A 154 1.20 4.36 -24.78
N SER A 155 2.29 4.87 -25.34
CA SER A 155 2.78 4.57 -26.67
C SER A 155 3.16 3.08 -26.80
N ALA A 156 2.20 2.22 -27.16
CA ALA A 156 2.47 0.89 -27.72
C ALA A 156 1.18 0.26 -28.24
N ASP A 157 0.97 0.39 -29.55
CA ASP A 157 0.20 -0.60 -30.30
C ASP A 157 0.93 -1.94 -30.23
N ASN A 158 0.21 -3.01 -29.87
CA ASN A 158 0.23 -4.33 -30.55
C ASN A 158 -0.47 -5.39 -29.69
N GLY A 159 -1.60 -5.90 -30.17
CA GLY A 159 -2.22 -7.11 -29.60
C GLY A 159 -3.70 -7.29 -29.95
N ARG A 160 -3.97 -7.78 -31.16
CA ARG A 160 -5.30 -8.26 -31.60
C ARG A 160 -5.81 -9.39 -30.69
N ALA A 161 -7.02 -9.25 -30.17
CA ALA A 161 -7.90 -10.37 -29.82
C ALA A 161 -9.36 -9.92 -30.04
N ALA A 162 -10.10 -10.72 -30.80
CA ALA A 162 -11.40 -10.41 -31.37
C ALA A 162 -12.52 -10.29 -30.33
N CYS A 163 -13.32 -9.24 -30.46
CA CYS A 163 -14.73 -9.24 -30.05
C CYS A 163 -15.55 -9.01 -31.34
N PRO A 164 -16.66 -9.73 -31.55
CA PRO A 164 -17.48 -9.55 -32.74
C PRO A 164 -18.04 -8.12 -32.77
N GLN A 165 -17.90 -7.49 -33.94
CA GLN A 165 -18.30 -6.12 -34.20
C GLN A 165 -19.82 -5.96 -34.06
N ALA A 166 -20.27 -5.39 -32.93
CA ALA A 166 -21.59 -4.78 -32.83
C ALA A 166 -21.49 -3.33 -33.34
N ALA A 167 -21.98 -3.12 -34.57
CA ALA A 167 -22.34 -1.88 -35.24
C ALA A 167 -21.90 -0.56 -34.55
N GLU A 168 -20.80 0.01 -35.03
CA GLU A 168 -20.39 1.38 -34.74
C GLU A 168 -21.38 2.40 -35.34
N ARG A 169 -22.33 2.88 -34.53
CA ARG A 169 -22.86 4.23 -34.73
C ARG A 169 -21.87 5.22 -34.14
N ARG A 170 -21.24 6.01 -35.01
CA ARG A 170 -20.37 7.14 -34.66
C ARG A 170 -21.14 8.13 -33.78
N VAL A 171 -20.95 8.04 -32.48
CA VAL A 171 -21.26 9.12 -31.53
C VAL A 171 -19.93 9.76 -31.16
N GLY A 172 -19.83 11.07 -31.40
CA GLY A 172 -18.62 11.87 -31.42
C GLY A 172 -17.63 11.58 -30.29
N ASP A 173 -16.37 11.51 -30.70
CA ASP A 173 -15.20 11.41 -29.84
C ASP A 173 -15.11 12.64 -28.92
N ASN A 174 -15.55 12.50 -27.66
CA ASN A 174 -14.93 13.03 -26.43
C ASN A 174 -15.77 13.00 -25.13
N ALA A 175 -17.01 12.48 -25.12
CA ALA A 175 -17.97 12.87 -24.08
C ALA A 175 -18.15 12.04 -22.77
N PRO A 176 -17.82 10.74 -22.60
CA PRO A 176 -18.33 10.02 -21.41
C PRO A 176 -17.53 10.24 -20.12
N TYR A 177 -16.20 10.40 -20.19
CA TYR A 177 -15.35 10.36 -18.98
C TYR A 177 -15.15 11.68 -18.26
N GLN A 178 -15.14 12.81 -18.98
CA GLN A 178 -15.20 14.13 -18.33
C GLN A 178 -16.53 14.33 -17.60
N ASN A 179 -17.61 13.74 -18.13
CA ASN A 179 -18.92 13.75 -17.50
C ASN A 179 -18.94 12.91 -16.22
N ALA A 180 -18.44 11.66 -16.23
CA ALA A 180 -18.45 10.81 -15.03
C ALA A 180 -17.75 11.44 -13.81
N ALA A 181 -16.57 12.05 -14.00
CA ALA A 181 -15.88 12.72 -12.90
C ALA A 181 -16.65 13.95 -12.39
N GLN A 182 -17.28 14.72 -13.28
CA GLN A 182 -18.11 15.87 -12.92
C GLN A 182 -19.40 15.44 -12.22
N VAL A 183 -20.06 14.38 -12.67
CA VAL A 183 -21.22 13.78 -12.02
C VAL A 183 -20.84 13.27 -10.64
N PHE A 184 -19.66 12.63 -10.51
CA PHE A 184 -19.18 12.12 -9.23
C PHE A 184 -18.84 13.25 -8.25
N GLU A 185 -18.30 14.35 -8.75
CA GLU A 185 -18.06 15.56 -7.95
C GLU A 185 -19.36 16.25 -7.53
N ALA A 186 -20.33 16.37 -8.44
CA ALA A 186 -21.65 16.91 -8.13
C ALA A 186 -22.38 16.06 -7.09
N TYR A 187 -22.30 14.72 -7.24
CA TYR A 187 -22.81 13.75 -6.28
C TYR A 187 -22.18 13.94 -4.89
N ALA A 188 -20.85 14.00 -4.82
CA ALA A 188 -20.15 14.20 -3.55
C ALA A 188 -20.57 15.48 -2.84
N LYS A 189 -20.73 16.58 -3.59
CA LYS A 189 -21.13 17.88 -3.05
C LYS A 189 -22.59 17.93 -2.59
N LYS A 190 -23.51 17.29 -3.33
CA LYS A 190 -24.96 17.44 -3.11
C LYS A 190 -25.58 16.32 -2.28
N GLU A 191 -25.14 15.08 -2.51
CA GLU A 191 -25.84 13.89 -2.00
C GLU A 191 -25.06 13.13 -0.94
N LEU A 192 -23.72 13.17 -1.00
CA LEU A 192 -22.90 12.59 0.06
C LEU A 192 -22.95 13.45 1.34
N GLY A 193 -22.95 14.78 1.18
CA GLY A 193 -23.09 15.74 2.28
C GLY A 193 -24.47 15.79 2.93
N ALA A 194 -25.50 15.26 2.27
CA ALA A 194 -26.86 15.15 2.84
C ALA A 194 -27.03 13.93 3.77
N ASP A 195 -25.99 13.10 3.90
CA ASP A 195 -25.87 11.97 4.82
C ASP A 195 -27.04 10.97 4.86
N LYS A 196 -27.67 10.73 3.71
CA LYS A 196 -28.72 9.71 3.60
C LYS A 196 -28.13 8.43 3.04
N ASP A 197 -27.89 7.44 3.88
CA ASP A 197 -27.53 6.11 3.42
C ASP A 197 -28.65 5.48 2.58
N ILE A 198 -28.27 4.50 1.76
CA ILE A 198 -29.21 3.75 0.93
C ILE A 198 -30.03 2.86 1.86
N GLN A 199 -31.35 3.00 1.75
CA GLN A 199 -32.30 2.16 2.49
C GLN A 199 -32.26 0.73 1.94
N ILE A 200 -32.07 -0.22 2.85
CA ILE A 200 -32.09 -1.65 2.56
C ILE A 200 -33.48 -2.14 2.91
N ALA A 201 -34.24 -2.56 1.91
CA ALA A 201 -35.61 -3.00 2.08
C ALA A 201 -35.63 -4.47 2.52
N ALA A 202 -36.68 -4.89 3.22
CA ALA A 202 -36.81 -6.26 3.72
C ALA A 202 -37.07 -7.28 2.60
N ASP A 203 -37.67 -6.82 1.49
CA ASP A 203 -37.97 -7.57 0.28
C ASP A 203 -36.81 -7.58 -0.74
N ASP A 204 -35.72 -6.85 -0.48
CA ASP A 204 -34.53 -6.93 -1.32
C ASP A 204 -33.94 -8.35 -1.29
N SER A 205 -33.55 -8.85 -2.47
CA SER A 205 -32.79 -10.09 -2.56
C SER A 205 -31.49 -10.00 -1.77
N ARG A 206 -30.90 -11.14 -1.41
CA ARG A 206 -29.65 -11.17 -0.63
C ARG A 206 -28.53 -10.39 -1.34
N GLU A 207 -28.36 -10.59 -2.64
CA GLU A 207 -27.35 -9.95 -3.48
C GLU A 207 -27.55 -8.44 -3.56
N VAL A 208 -28.81 -8.00 -3.67
CA VAL A 208 -29.17 -6.59 -3.66
C VAL A 208 -28.85 -5.95 -2.31
N ARG A 209 -29.16 -6.63 -1.20
CA ARG A 209 -28.81 -6.16 0.15
C ARG A 209 -27.30 -6.04 0.32
N GLU A 210 -26.54 -7.06 -0.10
CA GLU A 210 -25.07 -7.05 -0.07
C GLU A 210 -24.51 -5.89 -0.91
N LEU A 211 -25.01 -5.68 -2.15
CA LEU A 211 -24.59 -4.56 -2.99
C LEU A 211 -24.85 -3.21 -2.31
N LYS A 212 -26.05 -3.00 -1.76
CA LYS A 212 -26.39 -1.76 -1.05
C LYS A 212 -25.50 -1.54 0.18
N GLN A 213 -25.17 -2.59 0.92
CA GLN A 213 -24.24 -2.52 2.06
C GLN A 213 -22.83 -2.12 1.61
N ILE A 214 -22.31 -2.72 0.54
CA ILE A 214 -21.00 -2.35 -0.01
C ILE A 214 -20.98 -0.89 -0.43
N VAL A 215 -22.02 -0.44 -1.16
CA VAL A 215 -22.10 0.94 -1.61
C VAL A 215 -22.20 1.91 -0.42
N ASN A 216 -22.97 1.58 0.62
CA ASN A 216 -23.02 2.38 1.85
C ASN A 216 -21.64 2.46 2.53
N GLY A 217 -20.93 1.35 2.65
CA GLY A 217 -19.56 1.37 3.19
C GLY A 217 -18.60 2.20 2.31
N MET A 218 -18.74 2.14 0.99
CA MET A 218 -17.95 2.99 0.08
C MET A 218 -18.30 4.48 0.20
N ARG A 219 -19.58 4.81 0.48
CA ARG A 219 -19.99 6.19 0.80
C ARG A 219 -19.32 6.68 2.06
N GLU A 220 -19.28 5.87 3.10
CA GLU A 220 -18.61 6.19 4.37
C GLU A 220 -17.10 6.37 4.16
N GLU A 221 -16.43 5.43 3.48
CA GLU A 221 -15.01 5.55 3.11
C GLU A 221 -14.73 6.84 2.35
N MET A 222 -15.62 7.22 1.43
CA MET A 222 -15.52 8.47 0.68
C MET A 222 -15.70 9.71 1.58
N ARG A 223 -16.68 9.69 2.50
CA ARG A 223 -16.88 10.80 3.46
C ARG A 223 -15.64 11.00 4.32
N GLU A 224 -15.11 9.92 4.90
CA GLU A 224 -13.89 9.96 5.71
C GLU A 224 -12.70 10.47 4.90
N TYR A 225 -12.55 10.00 3.65
CA TYR A 225 -11.49 10.46 2.77
C TYR A 225 -11.56 11.96 2.50
N LEU A 226 -12.76 12.51 2.33
CA LEU A 226 -12.96 13.96 2.12
C LEU A 226 -12.81 14.77 3.41
N ALA A 227 -13.34 14.28 4.53
CA ALA A 227 -13.32 14.96 5.82
C ALA A 227 -11.90 15.14 6.39
N ASN A 228 -11.02 14.15 6.17
CA ASN A 228 -9.63 14.19 6.61
C ASN A 228 -8.74 15.13 5.77
N GLY A 229 -9.29 15.83 4.77
CA GLY A 229 -8.51 16.66 3.86
C GLY A 229 -7.58 15.87 2.92
N ASN A 230 -7.76 14.55 2.84
CA ASN A 230 -6.90 13.64 2.05
C ASN A 230 -7.10 13.79 0.54
N GLY A 231 -8.08 14.58 0.08
CA GLY A 231 -8.24 14.90 -1.32
C GLY A 231 -9.61 15.45 -1.71
N THR A 232 -9.96 15.20 -2.98
CA THR A 232 -11.19 15.66 -3.63
C THR A 232 -12.01 14.46 -4.09
N PRO A 233 -13.31 14.63 -4.40
CA PRO A 233 -14.11 13.54 -4.98
C PRO A 233 -13.46 12.91 -6.22
N ARG A 234 -12.80 13.75 -7.03
CA ARG A 234 -12.06 13.32 -8.21
C ARG A 234 -10.84 12.47 -7.87
N SER A 235 -10.09 12.80 -6.81
CA SER A 235 -8.96 11.97 -6.39
C SER A 235 -9.42 10.65 -5.76
N TYR A 236 -10.56 10.64 -5.06
CA TYR A 236 -11.17 9.40 -4.57
C TYR A 236 -11.59 8.48 -5.72
N TRP A 237 -12.28 9.02 -6.74
CA TRP A 237 -12.61 8.28 -7.96
C TRP A 237 -11.38 7.70 -8.64
N ARG A 238 -10.31 8.50 -8.76
CA ARG A 238 -9.03 8.04 -9.31
C ARG A 238 -8.47 6.88 -8.49
N ARG A 239 -8.46 7.00 -7.16
CA ARG A 239 -8.00 5.95 -6.24
C ARG A 239 -8.78 4.65 -6.42
N LEU A 240 -10.11 4.70 -6.57
CA LEU A 240 -10.93 3.51 -6.84
C LEU A 240 -10.56 2.85 -8.17
N ASN A 241 -10.32 3.63 -9.22
CA ASN A 241 -9.87 3.11 -10.51
C ASN A 241 -8.49 2.45 -10.41
N GLU A 242 -7.52 3.14 -9.82
CA GLU A 242 -6.15 2.62 -9.65
C GLU A 242 -6.14 1.33 -8.84
N ARG A 243 -6.91 1.30 -7.74
CA ARG A 243 -7.05 0.12 -6.90
C ARG A 243 -7.68 -1.04 -7.67
N THR A 244 -8.76 -0.80 -8.40
CA THR A 244 -9.45 -1.84 -9.18
C THR A 244 -8.56 -2.38 -10.31
N LEU A 245 -7.78 -1.51 -10.96
CA LEU A 245 -6.80 -1.93 -11.96
C LEU A 245 -5.70 -2.80 -11.35
N SER A 246 -5.18 -2.43 -10.18
CA SER A 246 -4.19 -3.23 -9.46
C SER A 246 -4.75 -4.61 -9.09
N GLU A 247 -5.97 -4.65 -8.58
CA GLU A 247 -6.70 -5.88 -8.25
C GLU A 247 -6.91 -6.78 -9.49
N MET A 248 -7.31 -6.21 -10.62
CA MET A 248 -7.42 -6.94 -11.90
C MET A 248 -6.07 -7.50 -12.35
N GLN A 249 -4.98 -6.72 -12.22
CA GLN A 249 -3.64 -7.17 -12.60
C GLN A 249 -3.13 -8.30 -11.70
N ILE A 250 -3.41 -8.24 -10.41
CA ILE A 250 -3.10 -9.32 -9.46
C ILE A 250 -3.85 -10.59 -9.89
N TYR A 251 -5.18 -10.48 -10.10
CA TYR A 251 -6.00 -11.62 -10.52
C TYR A 251 -5.49 -12.24 -11.82
N GLU A 252 -5.26 -11.45 -12.87
CA GLU A 252 -4.80 -11.96 -14.17
C GLU A 252 -3.39 -12.56 -14.10
N ARG A 253 -2.51 -12.00 -13.27
CA ARG A 253 -1.18 -12.58 -13.03
C ARG A 253 -1.31 -13.94 -12.36
N THR A 254 -2.07 -14.03 -11.27
CA THR A 254 -2.29 -15.28 -10.54
C THR A 254 -2.95 -16.33 -11.42
N ARG A 255 -3.92 -15.92 -12.26
CA ARG A 255 -4.53 -16.80 -13.26
C ARG A 255 -3.51 -17.41 -14.21
N ARG A 256 -2.64 -16.59 -14.80
CA ARG A 256 -1.60 -17.10 -15.72
C ARG A 256 -0.57 -17.98 -15.04
N GLU A 257 -0.27 -17.72 -13.76
CA GLU A 257 0.60 -18.59 -12.95
C GLU A 257 -0.08 -19.95 -12.73
N LEU A 258 -1.37 -19.95 -12.41
CA LEU A 258 -2.16 -21.15 -12.17
C LEU A 258 -2.47 -21.95 -13.44
N GLU A 259 -2.62 -21.31 -14.60
CA GLU A 259 -2.83 -22.00 -15.90
C GLU A 259 -1.71 -22.99 -16.25
N LYS A 260 -0.51 -22.80 -15.71
CA LYS A 260 0.65 -23.69 -15.91
C LYS A 260 0.92 -24.61 -14.72
N GLU A 261 0.18 -24.42 -13.62
CA GLU A 261 0.40 -25.13 -12.38
C GLU A 261 -0.45 -26.40 -12.36
N THR A 262 0.17 -27.50 -11.97
CA THR A 262 -0.49 -28.81 -11.88
C THR A 262 -0.67 -29.26 -10.44
N ARG A 263 -0.02 -28.58 -9.50
CA ARG A 263 -0.04 -28.93 -8.08
C ARG A 263 -1.24 -28.29 -7.37
N PRO A 264 -2.12 -29.09 -6.74
CA PRO A 264 -3.30 -28.57 -6.05
C PRO A 264 -2.94 -27.73 -4.82
N GLU A 265 -1.81 -28.01 -4.14
CA GLU A 265 -1.42 -27.21 -2.96
C GLU A 265 -1.10 -25.76 -3.33
N ILE A 266 -0.44 -25.55 -4.48
CA ILE A 266 -0.11 -24.21 -4.97
C ILE A 266 -1.38 -23.50 -5.42
N TRP A 267 -2.29 -24.24 -6.04
CA TRP A 267 -3.62 -23.73 -6.41
C TRP A 267 -4.37 -23.15 -5.21
N GLU A 268 -4.47 -23.94 -4.14
CA GLU A 268 -5.16 -23.55 -2.92
C GLU A 268 -4.47 -22.38 -2.22
N GLN A 269 -3.14 -22.39 -2.14
CA GLN A 269 -2.37 -21.28 -1.56
C GLN A 269 -2.59 -19.96 -2.32
N LYS A 270 -2.64 -20.01 -3.65
CA LYS A 270 -2.86 -18.82 -4.49
C LYS A 270 -4.31 -18.34 -4.38
N ASN A 271 -5.28 -19.25 -4.35
CA ASN A 271 -6.68 -18.91 -4.13
C ASN A 271 -6.94 -18.36 -2.73
N GLU A 272 -6.23 -18.82 -1.70
CA GLU A 272 -6.27 -18.23 -0.36
C GLU A 272 -5.71 -16.80 -0.38
N SER A 273 -4.62 -16.57 -1.11
CA SER A 273 -4.08 -15.21 -1.30
C SER A 273 -5.09 -14.28 -1.99
N LEU A 274 -5.85 -14.78 -2.97
CA LEU A 274 -6.92 -14.01 -3.62
C LEU A 274 -8.08 -13.72 -2.65
N ARG A 275 -8.49 -14.71 -1.84
CA ARG A 275 -9.54 -14.55 -0.82
C ARG A 275 -9.19 -13.50 0.22
N ILE A 276 -7.96 -13.51 0.74
CA ILE A 276 -7.45 -12.49 1.67
C ILE A 276 -7.54 -11.09 1.07
N LEU A 277 -7.34 -10.95 -0.24
CA LEU A 277 -7.47 -9.69 -0.98
C LEU A 277 -8.91 -9.34 -1.38
N GLY A 278 -9.90 -10.19 -1.05
CA GLY A 278 -11.29 -10.01 -1.47
C GLY A 278 -11.55 -10.24 -2.96
N LEU A 279 -10.60 -10.88 -3.66
CA LEU A 279 -10.70 -11.21 -5.08
C LEU A 279 -11.38 -12.57 -5.26
N ARG A 280 -12.05 -12.74 -6.41
CA ARG A 280 -12.62 -14.04 -6.79
C ARG A 280 -11.54 -15.11 -6.92
N THR A 281 -11.87 -16.35 -6.58
CA THR A 281 -10.98 -17.49 -6.79
C THR A 281 -10.93 -17.89 -8.26
N ILE A 282 -9.92 -18.68 -8.62
CA ILE A 282 -9.78 -19.25 -9.95
C ILE A 282 -10.20 -20.73 -9.84
N PRO A 283 -11.17 -21.18 -10.66
CA PRO A 283 -11.64 -22.57 -10.63
C PRO A 283 -10.55 -23.49 -11.17
N ALA A 284 -10.39 -24.65 -10.54
CA ALA A 284 -9.41 -25.63 -10.99
C ALA A 284 -9.69 -26.03 -12.45
N PRO A 285 -8.67 -26.32 -13.28
CA PRO A 285 -8.88 -26.63 -14.70
C PRO A 285 -9.70 -27.90 -14.95
N ASN A 286 -10.01 -28.67 -13.91
CA ASN A 286 -10.69 -29.96 -13.98
C ASN A 286 -12.05 -29.99 -13.26
N GLU A 287 -12.57 -28.82 -12.83
CA GLU A 287 -13.94 -28.64 -12.29
C GLU A 287 -14.88 -28.04 -13.34
#